data_AF-A0A8S1HHH8-F1
#
_entry.id   AF-A0A8S1HHH8-F1
#
_cell.length_a   1.000
_cell.length_b   1.000
_cell.length_c   1.000
_cell.angle_alpha   90.00
_cell.angle_beta   90.00
_cell.angle_gamma   90.00
#
_symmetry.space_group_name_H-M   'P 1'
#
loop_
_entity.id
_entity.type
_entity.pdbx_description
1 polymer ?
#
loop_
_entity_poly.entity_id
_entity_poly.type
_entity_poly.pdbx_seq_one_letter_code
_entity_poly.pdbx_strand_id
1 'polypeptide(L)'
;MGELDRIAVVVLSISLFSFPLYVAILVIIARYRKSFFSVFYGLILNQGLYDLSSMFNYFVFFAFRGTDPYADFFWNFRTGFIPLWLYACVYFFLYLRVFGILTITLNRFFACVLPFSKVDRMFRNTSRWAFLTANVILAFSVSLPTLDHTAQIDDKATMSPKQNSLNLARNTLMAASIIILIGAVCFVSYCAIIYRISFTQKLRRQKSDRAEKNAAVQLGMILAAFSLITAHYTIIFTCSLTQTASPLLETLRSAYPVWSAILSYMPAWTLLIINRDIRQRLLGLPDHVTAATSVVQPSVRP
;
A
#
# COMPACT_ATOMS: atom_id res chain seq x y z
N MET A 1 16.06 -2.50 -26.25
CA MET A 1 15.22 -2.25 -25.06
C MET A 1 15.59 -3.29 -24.01
N GLY A 2 16.31 -2.86 -22.99
CA GLY A 2 16.74 -3.74 -21.90
C GLY A 2 15.54 -4.24 -21.07
N GLU A 3 15.75 -5.26 -20.25
CA GLU A 3 14.71 -5.82 -19.37
C GLU A 3 14.19 -4.78 -18.35
N LEU A 4 15.07 -3.87 -17.91
CA LEU A 4 14.73 -2.72 -17.07
C LEU A 4 13.79 -1.74 -17.77
N ASP A 5 14.00 -1.47 -19.06
CA ASP A 5 13.12 -0.59 -19.83
C ASP A 5 11.70 -1.18 -19.92
N ARG A 6 11.60 -2.51 -20.09
CA ARG A 6 10.29 -3.19 -20.15
C ARG A 6 9.54 -3.08 -18.83
N ILE A 7 10.22 -3.31 -17.72
CA ILE A 7 9.62 -3.19 -16.38
C ILE A 7 9.23 -1.74 -16.09
N ALA A 8 10.10 -0.78 -16.42
CA ALA A 8 9.80 0.64 -16.27
C ALA A 8 8.56 1.03 -17.07
N VAL A 9 8.45 0.59 -18.34
CA VAL A 9 7.28 0.83 -19.19
C VAL A 9 6.01 0.23 -18.59
N VAL A 10 6.06 -0.98 -18.04
CA VAL A 10 4.90 -1.61 -17.38
C VAL A 10 4.46 -0.80 -16.16
N VAL A 11 5.39 -0.42 -15.28
CA VAL A 11 5.05 0.36 -14.07
C VAL A 11 4.57 1.76 -14.43
N LEU A 12 5.19 2.41 -15.42
CA LEU A 12 4.73 3.69 -15.95
C LEU A 12 3.32 3.58 -16.52
N SER A 13 3.02 2.53 -17.27
CA SER A 13 1.68 2.30 -17.85
C SER A 13 0.62 2.12 -16.77
N ILE A 14 0.89 1.30 -15.75
CA ILE A 14 -0.02 1.10 -14.60
C ILE A 14 -0.23 2.42 -13.85
N SER A 15 0.85 3.17 -13.65
CA SER A 15 0.84 4.40 -12.86
C SER A 15 0.22 5.58 -13.59
N LEU A 16 0.32 5.65 -14.91
CA LEU A 16 -0.25 6.73 -15.72
C LEU A 16 -1.75 6.94 -15.42
N PHE A 17 -2.48 5.85 -15.24
CA PHE A 17 -3.89 5.89 -14.89
C PHE A 17 -4.13 5.81 -13.37
N SER A 18 -3.38 4.95 -12.67
CA SER A 18 -3.63 4.69 -11.25
C SER A 18 -3.19 5.84 -10.34
N PHE A 19 -2.11 6.55 -10.67
CA PHE A 19 -1.56 7.62 -9.83
C PHE A 19 -2.50 8.85 -9.80
N PRO A 20 -2.96 9.42 -10.93
CA PRO A 20 -3.90 10.54 -10.90
C PRO A 20 -5.22 10.16 -10.22
N LEU A 21 -5.72 8.95 -10.49
CA LEU A 21 -6.92 8.42 -9.85
C LEU A 21 -6.76 8.35 -8.33
N TYR A 22 -5.63 7.83 -7.85
CA TYR A 22 -5.38 7.70 -6.42
C TYR A 22 -5.30 9.07 -5.74
N VAL A 23 -4.58 10.02 -6.35
CA VAL A 23 -4.53 11.41 -5.86
C VAL A 23 -5.94 12.02 -5.80
N ALA A 24 -6.75 11.87 -6.85
CA ALA A 24 -8.12 12.38 -6.87
C ALA A 24 -8.98 11.80 -5.73
N ILE A 25 -8.90 10.48 -5.48
CA ILE A 25 -9.63 9.82 -4.39
C ILE A 25 -9.19 10.37 -3.03
N LEU A 26 -7.88 10.52 -2.80
CA LEU A 26 -7.36 11.07 -1.54
C LEU A 26 -7.78 12.53 -1.34
N VAL A 27 -7.77 13.34 -2.41
CA VAL A 27 -8.26 14.73 -2.38
C VAL A 27 -9.76 14.78 -2.04
N ILE A 28 -10.58 13.89 -2.61
CA ILE A 28 -12.01 13.80 -2.28
C ILE A 28 -12.19 13.47 -0.79
N ILE A 29 -11.49 12.45 -0.28
CA ILE A 29 -11.57 12.06 1.14
C ILE A 29 -11.12 13.22 2.04
N ALA A 30 -10.04 13.92 1.69
CA ALA A 30 -9.52 15.05 2.45
C ALA A 30 -10.46 16.26 2.43
N ARG A 31 -11.00 16.61 1.26
CA ARG A 31 -11.93 17.75 1.07
C ARG A 31 -13.26 17.52 1.78
N TYR A 32 -13.80 16.31 1.70
CA TYR A 32 -15.07 15.93 2.34
C TYR A 32 -14.86 15.26 3.71
N ARG A 33 -13.80 15.64 4.43
CA ARG A 33 -13.46 15.10 5.77
C ARG A 33 -14.60 15.09 6.79
N LYS A 34 -15.56 16.02 6.68
CA LYS A 34 -16.74 16.06 7.57
C LYS A 34 -17.72 14.92 7.28
N SER A 35 -17.86 14.53 6.01
CA SER A 35 -18.69 13.39 5.58
C SER A 35 -17.97 12.05 5.83
N PHE A 36 -16.64 12.06 5.87
CA PHE A 36 -15.79 10.88 6.09
C PHE A 36 -15.09 10.91 7.45
N PHE A 37 -15.74 11.45 8.49
CA PHE A 37 -15.17 11.59 9.84
C PHE A 37 -15.12 10.24 10.57
N SER A 38 -14.27 9.32 10.11
CA SER A 38 -13.98 8.08 10.82
C SER A 38 -12.47 7.83 10.86
N VAL A 39 -12.03 7.17 11.93
CA VAL A 39 -10.64 6.71 12.10
C VAL A 39 -10.20 5.92 10.88
N PHE A 40 -11.09 5.11 10.31
CA PHE A 40 -10.80 4.32 9.12
C PHE A 40 -10.40 5.16 7.91
N TYR A 41 -11.15 6.20 7.55
CA TYR A 41 -10.78 7.06 6.43
C TYR A 41 -9.49 7.83 6.72
N GLY A 42 -9.24 8.18 7.99
CA GLY A 42 -7.95 8.73 8.43
C GLY A 42 -6.78 7.76 8.20
N LEU A 43 -6.96 6.48 8.55
CA LEU A 43 -5.95 5.45 8.31
C LEU A 43 -5.74 5.16 6.82
N ILE A 44 -6.80 5.21 6.00
CA ILE A 44 -6.65 5.10 4.54
C ILE A 44 -5.90 6.30 3.97
N LEU A 45 -6.14 7.52 4.46
CA LEU A 45 -5.35 8.68 4.04
C LEU A 45 -3.86 8.49 4.38
N ASN A 46 -3.54 7.98 5.58
CA ASN A 46 -2.17 7.66 5.96
C ASN A 46 -1.56 6.60 5.03
N GLN A 47 -2.29 5.52 4.75
CA GLN A 47 -1.85 4.49 3.79
C GLN A 47 -1.60 5.09 2.40
N GLY A 48 -2.49 5.96 1.93
CA GLY A 48 -2.33 6.68 0.68
C GLY A 48 -1.09 7.56 0.65
N LEU A 49 -0.73 8.20 1.76
CA LEU A 49 0.54 8.94 1.86
C LEU A 49 1.75 8.02 1.72
N TYR A 50 1.72 6.83 2.32
CA TYR A 50 2.80 5.84 2.18
C TYR A 50 2.95 5.36 0.74
N ASP A 51 1.83 5.04 0.10
CA ASP A 51 1.79 4.56 -1.28
C ASP A 51 2.26 5.63 -2.26
N LEU A 52 1.76 6.87 -2.14
CA LEU A 52 2.21 7.99 -2.97
C LEU A 52 3.70 8.29 -2.77
N SER A 53 4.19 8.22 -1.52
CA SER A 53 5.62 8.43 -1.23
C SER A 53 6.49 7.34 -1.88
N SER A 54 6.03 6.08 -1.83
CA SER A 54 6.70 4.95 -2.48
C SER A 54 6.74 5.11 -4.01
N MET A 55 5.62 5.52 -4.62
CA MET A 55 5.53 5.75 -6.07
C MET A 55 6.38 6.94 -6.51
N PHE A 56 6.35 8.04 -5.75
CA PHE A 56 7.24 9.18 -5.99
C PHE A 56 8.71 8.76 -5.95
N ASN A 57 9.12 7.99 -4.92
CA ASN A 57 10.47 7.46 -4.83
C ASN A 57 10.82 6.55 -6.03
N TYR A 58 9.88 5.72 -6.49
CA TYR A 58 10.07 4.92 -7.69
C TYR A 58 10.35 5.79 -8.94
N PHE A 59 9.57 6.85 -9.16
CA PHE A 59 9.78 7.71 -10.33
C PHE A 59 11.12 8.45 -10.29
N VAL A 60 11.51 8.95 -9.11
CA VAL A 60 12.76 9.69 -8.95
C VAL A 60 13.98 8.78 -9.11
N PHE A 61 13.93 7.57 -8.52
CA PHE A 61 15.13 6.75 -8.36
C PHE A 61 15.18 5.48 -9.23
N PHE A 62 14.07 5.04 -9.81
CA PHE A 62 13.99 3.77 -10.54
C PHE A 62 13.50 3.91 -11.98
N ALA A 63 12.48 4.73 -12.24
CA ALA A 63 11.84 4.79 -13.56
C ALA A 63 12.80 5.24 -14.68
N PHE A 64 13.68 6.20 -14.38
CA PHE A 64 14.58 6.81 -15.37
C PHE A 64 16.06 6.44 -15.17
N ARG A 65 16.38 5.55 -14.22
CA ARG A 65 17.79 5.30 -13.86
C ARG A 65 18.64 4.71 -14.99
N GLY A 66 18.01 4.04 -15.95
CA GLY A 66 18.68 3.41 -17.10
C GLY A 66 18.70 4.27 -18.36
N THR A 67 18.11 5.47 -18.32
CA THR A 67 17.99 6.36 -19.48
C THR A 67 18.97 7.54 -19.38
N ASP A 68 19.63 7.90 -20.47
CA ASP A 68 20.45 9.12 -20.52
C ASP A 68 19.56 10.37 -20.44
N PRO A 69 19.98 11.45 -19.72
CA PRO A 69 21.26 11.64 -19.03
C PRO A 69 21.29 11.11 -17.57
N TYR A 70 20.21 10.53 -17.08
CA TYR A 70 20.11 10.06 -15.68
C TYR A 70 21.05 8.89 -15.40
N ALA A 71 21.28 8.01 -16.37
CA ALA A 71 22.23 6.90 -16.24
C ALA A 71 23.65 7.39 -15.89
N ASP A 72 24.11 8.47 -16.53
CA ASP A 72 25.41 9.08 -16.21
C ASP A 72 25.42 9.72 -14.81
N PHE A 73 24.32 10.35 -14.38
CA PHE A 73 24.18 10.84 -13.01
C PHE A 73 24.33 9.70 -11.99
N PHE A 74 23.58 8.60 -12.13
CA PHE A 74 23.68 7.45 -11.22
C PHE A 74 25.06 6.79 -11.26
N TRP A 75 25.72 6.76 -12.43
CA TRP A 75 27.07 6.22 -12.58
C TRP A 75 28.14 7.06 -11.88
N ASN A 76 28.00 8.40 -11.92
CA ASN A 76 28.90 9.32 -11.23
C ASN A 76 28.77 9.21 -9.71
N PHE A 77 27.57 8.86 -9.22
CA PHE A 77 27.28 8.64 -7.80
C PHE A 77 27.13 7.15 -7.43
N ARG A 78 27.90 6.27 -8.09
CA ARG A 78 27.84 4.80 -7.92
C ARG A 78 28.28 4.27 -6.55
N THR A 79 28.84 5.13 -5.69
CA THR A 79 29.23 4.83 -4.31
C THR A 79 28.63 5.86 -3.34
N GLY A 80 28.54 5.50 -2.06
CA GLY A 80 28.04 6.40 -1.02
C GLY A 80 26.52 6.31 -0.84
N PHE A 81 25.83 7.45 -0.78
CA PHE A 81 24.43 7.50 -0.35
C PHE A 81 23.44 6.94 -1.39
N ILE A 82 23.66 7.15 -2.68
CA ILE A 82 22.67 6.78 -3.71
C ILE A 82 22.44 5.26 -3.78
N PRO A 83 23.48 4.39 -3.88
CA PRO A 83 23.28 2.95 -3.89
C PRO A 83 22.69 2.41 -2.58
N LEU A 84 23.11 3.00 -1.45
CA LEU A 84 22.57 2.70 -0.13
C LEU A 84 21.06 2.98 -0.08
N TRP A 85 20.64 4.16 -0.52
CA TRP A 85 19.23 4.54 -0.57
C TRP A 85 18.43 3.66 -1.54
N LEU A 86 18.93 3.43 -2.76
CA LEU A 86 18.28 2.56 -3.75
C LEU A 86 18.00 1.16 -3.20
N TYR A 87 18.90 0.62 -2.38
CA TYR A 87 18.70 -0.67 -1.74
C TYR A 87 17.74 -0.59 -0.53
N ALA A 88 18.01 0.31 0.42
CA ALA A 88 17.26 0.39 1.68
C ALA A 88 15.81 0.86 1.48
N CYS A 89 15.56 1.77 0.52
CA CYS A 89 14.23 2.32 0.29
C CYS A 89 13.20 1.25 -0.11
N VAL A 90 13.62 0.19 -0.79
CA VAL A 90 12.78 -0.97 -1.16
C VAL A 90 12.18 -1.62 0.08
N TYR A 91 13.01 -1.90 1.08
CA TYR A 91 12.58 -2.53 2.33
C TYR A 91 11.83 -1.54 3.21
N PHE A 92 12.29 -0.30 3.31
CA PHE A 92 11.61 0.75 4.07
C PHE A 92 10.16 0.95 3.61
N PHE A 93 9.93 1.18 2.32
CA PHE A 93 8.58 1.38 1.79
C PHE A 93 7.72 0.12 1.84
N LEU A 94 8.33 -1.07 1.71
CA LEU A 94 7.63 -2.33 1.95
C LEU A 94 7.10 -2.40 3.39
N TYR A 95 7.96 -2.21 4.39
CA TYR A 95 7.56 -2.26 5.80
C TYR A 95 6.55 -1.16 6.16
N LEU A 96 6.74 0.05 5.64
CA LEU A 96 5.82 1.16 5.85
C LEU A 96 4.40 0.82 5.39
N ARG A 97 4.25 0.22 4.21
CA ARG A 97 2.97 -0.21 3.67
C ARG A 97 2.37 -1.39 4.42
N VAL A 98 3.19 -2.38 4.75
CA VAL A 98 2.75 -3.58 5.49
C VAL A 98 2.23 -3.20 6.89
N PHE A 99 2.91 -2.31 7.61
CA PHE A 99 2.44 -1.82 8.91
C PHE A 99 1.19 -0.94 8.80
N GLY A 100 1.07 -0.14 7.74
CA GLY A 100 -0.17 0.59 7.44
C GLY A 100 -1.37 -0.33 7.22
N ILE A 101 -1.21 -1.38 6.41
CA ILE A 101 -2.24 -2.41 6.18
C ILE A 101 -2.62 -3.13 7.47
N LEU A 102 -1.63 -3.49 8.30
CA LEU A 102 -1.86 -4.09 9.61
C LEU A 102 -2.69 -3.17 10.50
N THR A 103 -2.35 -1.87 10.55
CA THR A 103 -3.07 -0.88 11.35
C THR A 103 -4.53 -0.76 10.93
N ILE A 104 -4.80 -0.71 9.62
CA ILE A 104 -6.16 -0.67 9.06
C ILE A 104 -6.93 -1.94 9.44
N THR A 105 -6.29 -3.10 9.31
CA THR A 105 -6.89 -4.40 9.60
C THR A 105 -7.26 -4.54 11.07
N LEU A 106 -6.34 -4.18 11.98
CA LEU A 106 -6.58 -4.20 13.42
C LEU A 106 -7.70 -3.23 13.82
N ASN A 107 -7.69 -2.01 13.30
CA ASN A 107 -8.76 -1.05 13.53
C ASN A 107 -10.13 -1.62 13.12
N ARG A 108 -10.21 -2.35 11.99
CA ARG A 108 -11.44 -3.00 11.55
C ARG A 108 -11.82 -4.21 12.39
N PHE A 109 -10.84 -5.01 12.77
CA PHE A 109 -11.06 -6.14 13.66
C PHE A 109 -11.67 -5.69 14.99
N PHE A 110 -11.07 -4.70 15.66
CA PHE A 110 -11.58 -4.20 16.94
C PHE A 110 -12.94 -3.51 16.81
N ALA A 111 -13.19 -2.78 15.71
CA ALA A 111 -14.48 -2.14 15.49
C ALA A 111 -15.63 -3.16 15.25
N CYS A 112 -15.38 -4.27 14.55
CA CYS A 112 -16.41 -5.23 14.17
C CYS A 112 -16.53 -6.43 15.12
N VAL A 113 -15.41 -6.98 15.58
CA VAL A 113 -15.38 -8.22 16.38
C VAL A 113 -15.51 -7.91 17.87
N LEU A 114 -14.80 -6.88 18.35
CA LEU A 114 -14.71 -6.52 19.77
C LEU A 114 -15.10 -5.04 20.03
N PRO A 115 -16.32 -4.63 19.64
CA PRO A 115 -16.78 -3.26 19.86
C PRO A 115 -16.78 -2.93 21.35
N PHE A 116 -16.44 -1.68 21.70
CA PHE A 116 -16.35 -1.15 23.06
C PHE A 116 -15.19 -1.67 23.93
N SER A 117 -14.30 -2.50 23.38
CA SER A 117 -13.06 -2.88 24.07
C SER A 117 -12.19 -1.65 24.37
N LYS A 118 -11.29 -1.77 25.37
CA LYS A 118 -10.31 -0.72 25.69
C LYS A 118 -9.45 -0.36 24.46
N VAL A 119 -9.11 -1.36 23.65
CA VAL A 119 -8.30 -1.19 22.43
C VAL A 119 -9.10 -0.46 21.34
N ASP A 120 -10.36 -0.83 21.12
CA ASP A 120 -11.26 -0.10 20.20
C ASP A 120 -11.44 1.37 20.61
N ARG A 121 -11.56 1.65 21.92
CA ARG A 121 -11.56 3.04 22.44
C ARG A 121 -10.22 3.74 22.22
N MET A 122 -9.10 3.06 22.38
CA MET A 122 -7.77 3.60 22.07
C MET A 122 -7.69 3.99 20.58
N PHE A 123 -8.09 3.12 19.65
CA PHE A 123 -8.10 3.43 18.22
C PHE A 123 -8.95 4.65 17.88
N ARG A 124 -10.09 4.83 18.55
CA ARG A 124 -10.95 6.01 18.39
C ARG A 124 -10.37 7.31 18.92
N ASN A 125 -9.64 7.24 20.03
CA ASN A 125 -9.12 8.43 20.71
C ASN A 125 -7.73 8.83 20.19
N THR A 126 -6.99 7.91 19.59
CA THR A 126 -5.68 8.17 19.01
C THR A 126 -5.81 9.04 17.76
N SER A 127 -4.97 10.08 17.68
CA SER A 127 -4.96 10.95 16.51
C SER A 127 -4.42 10.21 15.27
N ARG A 128 -4.92 10.57 14.09
CA ARG A 128 -4.41 10.02 12.82
C ARG A 128 -2.91 10.23 12.63
N TRP A 129 -2.37 11.33 13.14
CA TRP A 129 -0.95 11.66 13.05
C TRP A 129 -0.10 10.75 13.92
N ALA A 130 -0.60 10.32 15.09
CA ALA A 130 0.10 9.37 15.93
C ALA A 130 0.23 7.99 15.26
N PHE A 131 -0.80 7.53 14.55
CA PHE A 131 -0.68 6.31 13.72
C PHE A 131 0.30 6.49 12.57
N LEU A 132 0.34 7.69 11.98
CA LEU A 132 1.28 8.00 10.91
C LEU A 132 2.73 7.89 11.40
N THR A 133 3.05 8.60 12.48
CA THR A 133 4.39 8.62 13.06
C THR A 133 4.80 7.25 13.58
N ALA A 134 3.89 6.52 14.24
CA ALA A 134 4.18 5.18 14.75
C ALA A 134 4.58 4.21 13.61
N ASN A 135 3.84 4.19 12.50
CA ASN A 135 4.16 3.31 11.37
C ASN A 135 5.47 3.69 10.68
N VAL A 136 5.77 4.99 10.57
CA VAL A 136 7.06 5.45 10.02
C VAL A 136 8.22 5.05 10.94
N ILE A 137 8.09 5.24 12.25
CA ILE A 137 9.12 4.87 13.22
C ILE A 137 9.35 3.36 13.19
N LEU A 138 8.29 2.56 13.19
CA LEU A 138 8.38 1.09 13.10
C LEU A 138 9.04 0.64 11.80
N ALA A 139 8.62 1.17 10.64
CA ALA A 139 9.21 0.85 9.35
C ALA A 139 10.70 1.21 9.31
N PHE A 140 11.06 2.39 9.80
CA PHE A 140 12.44 2.83 9.87
C PHE A 140 13.28 1.90 10.75
N SER A 141 12.82 1.64 11.97
CA SER A 141 13.50 0.80 12.97
C SER A 141 13.79 -0.60 12.43
N VAL A 142 12.82 -1.21 11.75
CA VAL A 142 12.95 -2.54 11.17
C VAL A 142 13.80 -2.54 9.90
N SER A 143 13.85 -1.42 9.17
CA SER A 143 14.70 -1.27 7.98
C SER A 143 16.17 -0.95 8.29
N LEU A 144 16.53 -0.57 9.52
CA LEU A 144 17.90 -0.20 9.89
C LEU A 144 18.97 -1.24 9.48
N PRO A 145 18.76 -2.57 9.64
CA PRO A 145 19.75 -3.57 9.23
C PRO A 145 20.02 -3.64 7.71
N THR A 146 19.19 -2.97 6.90
CA THR A 146 19.35 -2.85 5.45
C THR A 146 20.27 -1.70 5.04
N LEU A 147 20.58 -0.79 5.97
CA LEU A 147 21.53 0.29 5.77
C LEU A 147 22.95 -0.26 5.82
N ASP A 148 23.40 -0.78 4.69
CA ASP A 148 24.75 -1.30 4.53
C ASP A 148 25.58 -0.41 3.61
N HIS A 149 26.59 0.24 4.19
CA HIS A 149 27.51 1.14 3.50
C HIS A 149 28.35 0.47 2.41
N THR A 150 28.33 -0.86 2.31
CA THR A 150 29.01 -1.60 1.25
C THR A 150 28.22 -1.68 -0.07
N ALA A 151 27.00 -1.11 -0.12
CA ALA A 151 26.20 -1.10 -1.35
C ALA A 151 26.87 -0.26 -2.46
N GLN A 152 27.02 -0.84 -3.65
CA GLN A 152 27.62 -0.17 -4.81
C GLN A 152 26.87 -0.54 -6.10
N ILE A 153 26.95 0.34 -7.11
CA ILE A 153 26.47 0.05 -8.46
C ILE A 153 27.65 -0.50 -9.27
N ASP A 154 27.68 -1.81 -9.47
CA ASP A 154 28.80 -2.51 -10.13
C ASP A 154 28.71 -2.45 -11.66
N ASP A 155 27.52 -2.32 -12.22
CA ASP A 155 27.29 -2.45 -13.67
C ASP A 155 26.40 -1.31 -14.20
N LYS A 156 26.92 -0.64 -15.25
CA LYS A 156 26.27 0.49 -15.93
C LYS A 156 25.05 0.03 -16.73
N ALA A 157 24.97 -1.23 -17.15
CA ALA A 157 23.83 -1.75 -17.89
C ALA A 157 22.62 -2.05 -16.97
N THR A 158 22.86 -2.58 -15.78
CA THR A 158 21.78 -2.92 -14.82
C THR A 158 21.42 -1.78 -13.85
N MET A 159 22.35 -0.86 -13.57
CA MET A 159 22.18 0.27 -12.64
C MET A 159 21.52 -0.12 -11.31
N SER A 160 21.73 -1.37 -10.89
CA SER A 160 21.12 -1.93 -9.69
C SER A 160 22.15 -1.97 -8.57
N PRO A 161 21.78 -1.58 -7.34
CA PRO A 161 22.69 -1.70 -6.21
C PRO A 161 22.94 -3.19 -5.94
N LYS A 162 24.21 -3.57 -6.06
CA LYS A 162 24.67 -4.90 -5.67
C LYS A 162 25.00 -4.91 -4.19
N GLN A 163 24.68 -6.02 -3.55
CA GLN A 163 24.96 -6.24 -2.14
C GLN A 163 25.61 -7.61 -1.96
N ASN A 164 26.36 -7.76 -0.86
CA ASN A 164 26.91 -9.01 -0.40
C ASN A 164 25.78 -10.05 -0.30
N SER A 165 26.01 -11.24 -0.87
CA SER A 165 25.05 -12.34 -0.91
C SER A 165 24.52 -12.71 0.48
N LEU A 166 25.36 -12.61 1.52
CA LEU A 166 24.96 -12.84 2.91
C LEU A 166 23.96 -11.80 3.42
N ASN A 167 24.26 -10.50 3.22
CA ASN A 167 23.38 -9.41 3.66
C ASN A 167 22.07 -9.41 2.87
N LEU A 168 22.15 -9.72 1.57
CA LEU A 168 20.98 -9.91 0.72
C LEU A 168 20.07 -11.03 1.23
N ALA A 169 20.62 -12.22 1.51
CA ALA A 169 19.86 -13.36 2.01
C ALA A 169 19.21 -13.03 3.36
N ARG A 170 19.95 -12.40 4.28
CA ARG A 170 19.44 -11.95 5.59
C ARG A 170 18.27 -10.99 5.44
N ASN A 171 18.42 -9.94 4.64
CA ASN A 171 17.39 -8.90 4.49
C ASN A 171 16.14 -9.43 3.78
N THR A 172 16.33 -10.33 2.80
CA THR A 172 15.23 -11.02 2.12
C THR A 172 14.47 -11.94 3.07
N LEU A 173 15.18 -12.71 3.90
CA LEU A 173 14.57 -13.54 4.94
C LEU A 173 13.77 -12.69 5.95
N MET A 174 14.34 -11.58 6.41
CA MET A 174 13.65 -10.63 7.29
C MET A 174 12.37 -10.08 6.64
N ALA A 175 12.44 -9.70 5.37
CA ALA A 175 11.25 -9.24 4.64
C ALA A 175 10.18 -10.33 4.54
N ALA A 176 10.57 -11.54 4.13
CA ALA A 176 9.64 -12.66 4.01
C ALA A 176 8.99 -13.01 5.35
N SER A 177 9.75 -13.09 6.44
CA SER A 177 9.23 -13.44 7.76
C SER A 177 8.22 -12.41 8.29
N ILE A 178 8.52 -11.11 8.15
CA ILE A 178 7.62 -10.03 8.56
C ILE A 178 6.33 -10.06 7.75
N ILE A 179 6.44 -10.20 6.42
CA ILE A 179 5.27 -10.25 5.53
C ILE A 179 4.40 -11.45 5.87
N ILE A 180 4.99 -12.64 6.05
CA ILE A 180 4.24 -13.85 6.41
C ILE A 180 3.53 -13.67 7.75
N LEU A 181 4.23 -13.16 8.78
CA LEU A 181 3.66 -12.95 10.11
C LEU A 181 2.47 -11.98 10.06
N ILE A 182 2.66 -10.82 9.42
CA ILE A 182 1.62 -9.80 9.31
C ILE A 182 0.46 -10.30 8.43
N GLY A 183 0.78 -11.03 7.36
CA GLY A 183 -0.21 -11.69 6.50
C GLY A 183 -1.08 -12.67 7.28
N ALA A 184 -0.48 -13.49 8.15
CA ALA A 184 -1.21 -14.42 9.00
C ALA A 184 -2.14 -13.67 9.98
N VAL A 185 -1.65 -12.62 10.64
CA VAL A 185 -2.48 -11.77 11.53
C VAL A 185 -3.64 -11.14 10.76
N CYS A 186 -3.38 -10.63 9.56
CA CYS A 186 -4.42 -10.03 8.72
C CYS A 186 -5.45 -11.07 8.26
N PHE A 187 -5.01 -12.27 7.87
CA PHE A 187 -5.88 -13.36 7.45
C PHE A 187 -6.79 -13.84 8.60
N VAL A 188 -6.23 -14.07 9.79
CA VAL A 188 -7.02 -14.46 10.97
C VAL A 188 -8.03 -13.38 11.34
N SER A 189 -7.59 -12.12 11.36
CA SER A 189 -8.46 -10.97 11.63
C SER A 189 -9.60 -10.88 10.61
N TYR A 190 -9.31 -11.14 9.33
CA TYR A 190 -10.29 -11.12 8.26
C TYR A 190 -11.34 -12.23 8.40
N CYS A 191 -10.90 -13.47 8.64
CA CYS A 191 -11.79 -14.60 8.89
C CYS A 191 -12.73 -14.31 10.08
N ALA A 192 -12.21 -13.71 11.15
CA ALA A 192 -13.02 -13.32 12.30
C ALA A 192 -14.03 -12.21 11.97
N ILE A 193 -13.66 -11.20 11.17
CA ILE A 193 -14.56 -10.14 10.71
C ILE A 193 -15.70 -10.74 9.87
N ILE A 194 -15.38 -11.58 8.89
CA ILE A 194 -16.39 -12.25 8.04
C ILE A 194 -17.32 -13.11 8.89
N TYR A 195 -16.76 -13.90 9.80
CA TYR A 195 -17.54 -14.77 10.67
C TYR A 195 -18.53 -13.96 11.49
N ARG A 196 -18.07 -12.85 12.10
CA ARG A 196 -18.94 -11.96 12.90
C ARG A 196 -20.00 -11.28 12.07
N ILE A 197 -19.65 -10.72 10.91
CA ILE A 197 -20.63 -10.15 9.98
C ILE A 197 -21.67 -11.22 9.64
N SER A 198 -21.25 -12.39 9.15
CA SER A 198 -22.16 -13.47 8.75
C SER A 198 -23.08 -13.94 9.89
N PHE A 199 -22.56 -14.02 11.12
CA PHE A 199 -23.34 -14.36 12.30
C PHE A 199 -24.35 -13.26 12.64
N THR A 200 -23.93 -12.00 12.67
CA THR A 200 -24.80 -10.85 12.94
C THR A 200 -25.85 -10.65 11.86
N GLN A 201 -25.56 -10.96 10.60
CA GLN A 201 -26.53 -10.90 9.48
C GLN A 201 -27.66 -11.90 9.63
N LYS A 202 -27.39 -13.08 10.19
CA LYS A 202 -28.45 -14.04 10.54
C LYS A 202 -29.38 -13.49 11.62
N LEU A 203 -28.89 -12.58 12.46
CA LEU A 203 -29.62 -11.99 13.59
C LEU A 203 -30.30 -10.64 13.27
N ARG A 204 -29.78 -9.83 12.34
CA ARG A 204 -30.28 -8.48 12.01
C ARG A 204 -30.58 -8.33 10.50
N ARG A 205 -31.85 -8.29 10.12
CA ARG A 205 -32.34 -8.01 8.74
C ARG A 205 -32.36 -6.50 8.39
N GLN A 206 -31.26 -5.74 8.49
CA GLN A 206 -31.30 -4.29 8.18
C GLN A 206 -30.18 -3.73 7.29
N LYS A 207 -30.51 -2.63 6.58
CA LYS A 207 -29.71 -1.87 5.58
C LYS A 207 -28.30 -1.44 6.02
N SER A 208 -27.98 -1.42 7.32
CA SER A 208 -26.65 -1.09 7.85
C SER A 208 -25.54 -2.03 7.36
N ASP A 209 -25.92 -3.22 6.87
CA ASP A 209 -25.03 -4.28 6.41
C ASP A 209 -24.18 -3.96 5.18
N ARG A 210 -24.64 -3.06 4.30
CA ARG A 210 -23.98 -2.87 3.00
C ARG A 210 -22.61 -2.21 3.15
N ALA A 211 -22.48 -1.27 4.09
CA ALA A 211 -21.21 -0.60 4.37
C ALA A 211 -20.18 -1.56 4.98
N GLU A 212 -20.61 -2.48 5.84
CA GLU A 212 -19.75 -3.47 6.47
C GLU A 212 -19.29 -4.55 5.47
N LYS A 213 -20.20 -5.05 4.64
CA LYS A 213 -19.87 -5.96 3.52
C LYS A 213 -18.86 -5.32 2.57
N ASN A 214 -19.09 -4.07 2.21
CA ASN A 214 -18.20 -3.28 1.37
C ASN A 214 -16.80 -3.16 1.99
N ALA A 215 -16.69 -2.85 3.29
CA ALA A 215 -15.41 -2.81 3.99
C ALA A 215 -14.70 -4.19 4.03
N ALA A 216 -15.46 -5.29 4.18
CA ALA A 216 -14.90 -6.64 4.14
C ALA A 216 -14.38 -7.02 2.74
N VAL A 217 -15.09 -6.66 1.67
CA VAL A 217 -14.60 -6.88 0.29
C VAL A 217 -13.34 -6.06 0.02
N GLN A 218 -13.29 -4.82 0.52
CA GLN A 218 -12.10 -3.97 0.41
C GLN A 218 -10.88 -4.63 1.06
N LEU A 219 -11.06 -5.13 2.29
CA LEU A 219 -10.00 -5.80 3.03
C LEU A 219 -9.56 -7.11 2.37
N GLY A 220 -10.50 -7.88 1.80
CA GLY A 220 -10.20 -9.11 1.06
C GLY A 220 -9.36 -8.86 -0.21
N MET A 221 -9.66 -7.80 -0.95
CA MET A 221 -8.87 -7.41 -2.13
C MET A 221 -7.45 -6.94 -1.77
N ILE A 222 -7.30 -6.21 -0.66
CA ILE A 222 -5.98 -5.82 -0.16
C ILE A 222 -5.20 -7.06 0.30
N LEU A 223 -5.86 -8.01 0.97
CA LEU A 223 -5.26 -9.27 1.39
C LEU A 223 -4.79 -10.10 0.19
N ALA A 224 -5.55 -10.14 -0.90
CA ALA A 224 -5.14 -10.81 -2.13
C ALA A 224 -3.86 -10.19 -2.73
N ALA A 225 -3.77 -8.86 -2.82
CA ALA A 225 -2.56 -8.17 -3.26
C ALA A 225 -1.37 -8.44 -2.31
N PHE A 226 -1.66 -8.54 -1.01
CA PHE A 226 -0.67 -8.90 0.00
C PHE A 226 -0.19 -10.36 -0.12
N SER A 227 -1.07 -11.30 -0.47
CA SER A 227 -0.69 -12.69 -0.74
C SER A 227 0.23 -12.80 -1.97
N LEU A 228 0.00 -12.00 -3.01
CA LEU A 228 0.87 -11.96 -4.19
C LEU A 228 2.29 -11.47 -3.83
N ILE A 229 2.43 -10.39 -3.05
CA ILE A 229 3.75 -9.93 -2.63
C ILE A 229 4.43 -10.92 -1.68
N THR A 230 3.66 -11.61 -0.84
CA THR A 230 4.17 -12.68 0.02
C THR A 230 4.75 -13.82 -0.82
N ALA A 231 3.99 -14.31 -1.81
CA ALA A 231 4.45 -15.37 -2.70
C ALA A 231 5.74 -14.96 -3.43
N HIS A 232 5.80 -13.71 -3.91
CA HIS A 232 7.00 -13.18 -4.56
C HIS A 232 8.24 -13.22 -3.65
N TYR A 233 8.15 -12.74 -2.40
CA TYR A 233 9.27 -12.77 -1.47
C TYR A 233 9.65 -14.19 -1.02
N THR A 234 8.68 -15.09 -0.88
CA THR A 234 8.96 -16.51 -0.60
C THR A 234 9.73 -17.16 -1.74
N ILE A 235 9.36 -16.90 -3.01
CA ILE A 235 10.08 -17.41 -4.18
C ILE A 235 11.51 -16.86 -4.20
N ILE A 236 11.70 -15.55 -4.01
CA ILE A 236 13.04 -14.93 -3.95
C ILE A 236 13.87 -15.58 -2.84
N PHE A 237 13.28 -15.82 -1.67
CA PHE A 237 13.97 -16.45 -0.55
C PHE A 237 14.38 -17.90 -0.87
N THR A 238 13.47 -18.71 -1.43
CA THR A 238 13.78 -20.09 -1.85
C THR A 238 14.90 -20.10 -2.88
N CYS A 239 14.85 -19.24 -3.90
CA CYS A 239 15.92 -19.10 -4.90
C CYS A 239 17.25 -18.64 -4.28
N SER A 240 17.21 -17.80 -3.24
CA SER A 240 18.40 -17.38 -2.51
C SER A 240 19.04 -18.52 -1.70
N LEU A 241 18.25 -19.48 -1.22
CA LEU A 241 18.73 -20.63 -0.44
C LEU A 241 19.34 -21.72 -1.33
N THR A 242 18.78 -21.95 -2.52
CA THR A 242 19.20 -23.03 -3.41
C THR A 242 20.55 -22.79 -4.09
N GLN A 243 21.21 -21.64 -3.84
CA GLN A 243 22.44 -21.21 -4.53
C GLN A 243 22.38 -21.40 -6.06
N THR A 244 21.17 -21.40 -6.64
CA THR A 244 20.95 -21.25 -8.06
C THR A 244 21.31 -19.81 -8.41
N ALA A 245 22.61 -19.56 -8.41
CA ALA A 245 23.24 -18.40 -8.99
C ALA A 245 22.86 -18.35 -10.47
N SER A 246 22.97 -17.15 -11.04
CA SER A 246 22.71 -16.84 -12.45
C SER A 246 21.21 -16.56 -12.74
N PRO A 247 20.90 -15.82 -13.80
CA PRO A 247 19.94 -14.71 -14.00
C PRO A 247 18.57 -14.66 -13.30
N LEU A 248 17.97 -15.78 -12.85
CA LEU A 248 16.57 -15.80 -12.39
C LEU A 248 16.33 -14.90 -11.17
N LEU A 249 17.27 -14.89 -10.22
CA LEU A 249 17.16 -14.05 -9.01
C LEU A 249 17.20 -12.55 -9.36
N GLU A 250 17.98 -12.17 -10.37
CA GLU A 250 18.07 -10.78 -10.83
C GLU A 250 16.78 -10.35 -11.54
N THR A 251 16.22 -11.19 -12.40
CA THR A 251 14.90 -10.96 -13.03
C THR A 251 13.77 -10.87 -12.01
N LEU A 252 13.77 -11.73 -10.98
CA LEU A 252 12.75 -11.65 -9.92
C LEU A 252 12.87 -10.33 -9.14
N ARG A 253 14.09 -9.90 -8.81
CA ARG A 253 14.31 -8.64 -8.09
C ARG A 253 13.99 -7.42 -8.95
N SER A 254 14.28 -7.47 -10.25
CA SER A 254 13.92 -6.39 -11.18
C SER A 254 12.40 -6.24 -11.29
N ALA A 255 11.63 -7.33 -11.14
CA ALA A 255 10.17 -7.30 -11.15
C ALA A 255 9.51 -6.74 -9.87
N TYR A 256 10.25 -6.57 -8.77
CA TYR A 256 9.72 -6.03 -7.51
C TYR A 256 8.86 -4.76 -7.66
N PRO A 257 9.26 -3.75 -8.47
CA PRO A 257 8.49 -2.53 -8.61
C PRO A 257 7.08 -2.74 -9.17
N VAL A 258 6.86 -3.79 -9.97
CA VAL A 258 5.53 -4.15 -10.49
C VAL A 258 4.63 -4.60 -9.34
N TRP A 259 5.11 -5.54 -8.51
CA TRP A 259 4.38 -6.02 -7.33
C TRP A 259 4.15 -4.92 -6.31
N SER A 260 5.17 -4.06 -6.14
CA SER A 260 5.10 -2.86 -5.32
C SER A 260 4.01 -1.90 -5.81
N ALA A 261 3.92 -1.64 -7.12
CA ALA A 261 2.90 -0.78 -7.71
C ALA A 261 1.49 -1.36 -7.54
N ILE A 262 1.31 -2.67 -7.77
CA ILE A 262 0.03 -3.35 -7.56
C ILE A 262 -0.41 -3.19 -6.10
N LEU A 263 0.46 -3.50 -5.14
CA LEU A 263 0.16 -3.36 -3.71
C LEU A 263 -0.24 -1.93 -3.35
N SER A 264 0.45 -0.93 -3.92
CA SER A 264 0.20 0.47 -3.61
C SER A 264 -1.05 1.05 -4.24
N TYR A 265 -1.43 0.64 -5.46
CA TYR A 265 -2.64 1.16 -6.09
C TYR A 265 -3.91 0.39 -5.70
N MET A 266 -3.79 -0.84 -5.19
CA MET A 266 -4.96 -1.65 -4.80
C MET A 266 -5.91 -0.92 -3.83
N PRO A 267 -5.45 -0.24 -2.75
CA PRO A 267 -6.34 0.49 -1.85
C PRO A 267 -7.19 1.57 -2.56
N ALA A 268 -6.65 2.23 -3.59
CA ALA A 268 -7.37 3.23 -4.38
C ALA A 268 -8.49 2.61 -5.23
N TRP A 269 -8.13 1.57 -5.98
CA TRP A 269 -9.06 0.86 -6.86
C TRP A 269 -10.19 0.20 -6.08
N THR A 270 -9.86 -0.40 -4.93
CA THR A 270 -10.87 -1.00 -4.05
C THR A 270 -11.85 0.03 -3.52
N LEU A 271 -11.38 1.21 -3.10
CA LEU A 271 -12.26 2.31 -2.68
C LEU A 271 -13.19 2.77 -3.80
N LEU A 272 -12.68 2.92 -5.04
CA LEU A 272 -13.48 3.38 -6.17
C LEU A 272 -14.61 2.39 -6.53
N ILE A 273 -14.30 1.09 -6.53
CA ILE A 273 -15.25 0.03 -6.86
C ILE A 273 -16.36 -0.03 -5.80
N ILE A 274 -15.97 0.05 -4.53
CA ILE A 274 -16.83 -0.27 -3.40
C ILE A 274 -17.62 0.95 -2.90
N ASN A 275 -16.99 2.13 -2.86
CA ASN A 275 -17.59 3.32 -2.28
C ASN A 275 -18.32 4.14 -3.36
N ARG A 276 -19.66 3.99 -3.37
CA ARG A 276 -20.53 4.72 -4.30
C ARG A 276 -20.41 6.24 -4.13
N ASP A 277 -20.25 6.75 -2.92
CA ASP A 277 -20.18 8.18 -2.66
C ASP A 277 -18.89 8.79 -3.23
N ILE A 278 -17.76 8.09 -3.09
CA ILE A 278 -16.49 8.49 -3.72
C ILE A 278 -16.64 8.48 -5.24
N ARG A 279 -17.25 7.44 -5.80
CA ARG A 279 -17.46 7.33 -7.26
C ARG A 279 -18.38 8.43 -7.80
N GLN A 280 -19.48 8.74 -7.11
CA GLN A 280 -20.39 9.81 -7.52
C GLN A 280 -19.70 11.17 -7.49
N ARG A 281 -18.93 11.45 -6.43
CA ARG A 281 -18.14 12.69 -6.31
C ARG A 281 -17.04 12.80 -7.35
N LEU A 282 -16.40 11.69 -7.71
CA LEU A 282 -15.37 11.65 -8.75
C LEU A 282 -15.96 11.92 -10.14
N LEU A 283 -17.15 11.40 -10.42
CA LEU A 283 -17.85 11.59 -11.69
C LEU A 283 -18.60 12.93 -11.78
N GLY A 284 -18.55 13.77 -10.73
CA GLY A 284 -19.30 15.03 -10.67
C GLY A 284 -20.82 14.84 -10.69
N LEU A 285 -21.32 13.65 -10.33
CA LEU A 285 -22.74 13.37 -10.30
C LEU A 285 -23.38 14.09 -9.09
N PRO A 286 -24.55 14.74 -9.25
CA PRO A 286 -25.21 15.43 -8.15
C PRO A 286 -25.55 14.45 -7.02
N ASP A 287 -25.21 14.84 -5.79
CA ASP A 287 -25.60 14.12 -4.57
C ASP A 287 -27.15 13.96 -4.61
N HIS A 288 -27.69 12.73 -4.52
CA HIS A 288 -29.15 12.52 -4.53
C HIS A 288 -29.89 13.29 -3.41
N VAL A 289 -29.16 13.81 -2.42
CA VAL A 289 -29.67 14.64 -1.34
C VAL A 289 -30.02 16.06 -1.81
N THR A 290 -29.30 16.62 -2.78
CA THR A 290 -29.60 17.95 -3.35
C THR A 290 -30.73 17.91 -4.37
N ALA A 291 -30.94 16.78 -5.05
CA ALA A 291 -32.05 16.63 -6.00
C ALA A 291 -33.43 16.52 -5.31
N ALA A 292 -33.48 16.03 -4.07
CA ALA A 292 -34.72 15.94 -3.30
C ALA A 292 -35.15 17.28 -2.67
N THR A 293 -34.20 18.18 -2.40
CA THR A 293 -34.49 19.50 -1.82
C THR A 293 -34.89 20.55 -2.85
N SER A 294 -34.60 20.34 -4.14
CA SER A 294 -35.03 21.23 -5.22
C SER A 294 -36.47 20.97 -5.72
N VAL A 295 -37.14 19.92 -5.24
CA VAL A 295 -38.50 19.55 -5.69
C VAL A 295 -39.59 19.95 -4.68
N VAL A 296 -39.22 20.37 -3.47
CA VAL A 296 -40.16 20.74 -2.39
C VAL A 296 -40.00 22.22 -2.02
N GLN A 297 -40.31 23.11 -2.96
CA GLN A 297 -40.83 24.44 -2.62
C GLN A 297 -42.19 24.58 -3.32
N PRO A 298 -43.32 24.37 -2.62
CA PRO A 298 -44.60 24.87 -3.11
C PRO A 298 -44.58 26.39 -3.01
N SER A 299 -44.82 27.05 -4.13
CA SER A 299 -45.09 28.48 -4.21
C SER A 299 -46.31 28.81 -3.35
N VAL A 300 -46.09 29.30 -2.15
CA VAL A 300 -47.12 30.00 -1.37
C VAL A 300 -46.86 31.49 -1.54
N ARG A 301 -47.64 32.10 -2.43
CA ARG A 301 -47.91 33.55 -2.44
C ARG A 301 -48.69 33.91 -1.19
N PRO A 302 -48.56 35.15 -0.71
CA PRO A 302 -49.49 36.19 -1.14
C PRO A 302 -48.83 37.23 -2.06
#